data_AF-A0AA97FRQ2-F1
#
_entry.id   AF-A0AA97FRQ2-F1
#
_cell.length_a   1.000
_cell.length_b   1.000
_cell.length_c   1.000
_cell.angle_alpha   90.00
_cell.angle_beta   90.00
_cell.angle_gamma   90.00
#
_symmetry.space_group_name_H-M   'P 1'
#
loop_
_entity.id
_entity.type
_entity.pdbx_description
1 polymer ?
#
loop_
_entity_poly.entity_id
_entity_poly.type
_entity_poly.pdbx_seq_one_letter_code
_entity_poly.pdbx_strand_id
1 'polypeptide(L)'
;MSVEQKKVRKKERSARLAIWMAARSSRNKTFLDRLCRKMITKATAVDPTKDFMRDDFVDNDQGFDPDELDRYQRGETAVVGQQ
;
A
#
# COMPACT_ATOMS: atom_id res chain seq x y z
N MET A 1 -0.02 31.30 -28.31
CA MET A 1 -0.05 29.93 -27.73
C MET A 1 -1.49 29.47 -27.62
N SER A 2 -1.80 28.34 -28.24
CA SER A 2 -3.13 27.71 -28.19
C SER A 2 -3.50 27.30 -26.75
N VAL A 3 -4.80 27.30 -26.44
CA VAL A 3 -5.35 26.88 -25.13
C VAL A 3 -4.89 25.46 -24.80
N GLU A 4 -4.83 24.57 -25.80
CA GLU A 4 -4.38 23.19 -25.62
C GLU A 4 -2.89 23.10 -25.26
N GLN A 5 -2.03 23.90 -25.89
CA GLN A 5 -0.60 23.96 -25.55
C GLN A 5 -0.37 24.46 -24.11
N LYS A 6 -1.22 25.38 -23.62
CA LYS A 6 -1.17 25.84 -22.23
C LYS A 6 -1.57 24.73 -21.25
N LYS A 7 -2.60 23.93 -21.57
CA LYS A 7 -3.04 22.80 -20.74
C LYS A 7 -1.96 21.71 -20.68
N VAL A 8 -1.34 21.36 -21.81
CA VAL A 8 -0.26 20.37 -21.87
C VAL A 8 0.93 20.81 -21.02
N ARG A 9 1.40 22.06 -21.17
CA ARG A 9 2.49 22.60 -20.34
C ARG A 9 2.16 22.64 -18.85
N LYS A 10 0.90 22.89 -18.49
CA LYS A 10 0.45 22.82 -17.08
C LYS A 10 0.55 21.40 -16.54
N LYS A 11 0.12 20.40 -17.32
CA LYS A 11 0.23 18.98 -16.96
C LYS A 11 1.69 18.54 -16.79
N GLU A 12 2.55 18.90 -17.73
CA GLU A 12 4.00 18.60 -17.65
C GLU A 12 4.64 19.17 -16.38
N ARG A 13 4.33 20.43 -16.04
CA ARG A 13 4.82 21.07 -14.82
C ARG A 13 4.33 20.35 -13.57
N SER A 14 3.05 19.98 -13.53
CA SER A 14 2.50 19.23 -12.38
C SER A 14 3.12 17.83 -12.23
N ALA A 15 3.37 17.13 -13.34
CA ALA A 15 3.99 15.81 -13.32
C ALA A 15 5.45 15.90 -12.82
N ARG A 16 6.23 16.87 -13.31
CA ARG A 16 7.59 17.13 -12.83
C ARG A 16 7.64 17.43 -11.34
N LEU A 17 6.69 18.23 -10.85
CA LEU A 17 6.58 18.54 -9.43
C LEU A 17 6.27 17.30 -8.60
N ALA A 18 5.35 16.44 -9.05
CA ALA A 18 5.00 15.20 -8.38
C ALA A 18 6.20 14.25 -8.27
N ILE A 19 6.95 14.06 -9.36
CA ILE A 19 8.17 13.24 -9.38
C ILE A 19 9.22 13.81 -8.42
N TRP A 20 9.42 15.13 -8.42
CA TRP A 20 10.36 15.79 -7.51
C TRP A 20 9.96 15.61 -6.04
N MET A 21 8.68 15.78 -5.71
CA MET A 21 8.18 15.54 -4.35
C MET A 21 8.35 14.08 -3.92
N ALA A 22 8.07 13.12 -4.81
CA ALA A 22 8.27 11.70 -4.55
C ALA A 22 9.74 11.39 -4.23
N ALA A 23 10.66 11.83 -5.10
CA ALA A 23 12.10 11.64 -4.92
C ALA A 23 12.63 12.34 -3.65
N ARG A 24 12.02 13.45 -3.23
CA ARG A 24 12.43 14.19 -2.04
C ARG A 24 11.88 13.58 -0.74
N SER A 25 10.65 13.08 -0.77
CA SER A 25 9.99 12.43 0.38
C SER A 25 10.68 11.14 0.85
N SER A 26 11.42 10.46 -0.05
CA SER A 26 12.15 9.23 0.28
C SER A 26 13.34 9.50 1.21
N ARG A 27 13.96 10.69 1.12
CA ARG A 27 15.17 11.03 1.88
C ARG A 27 14.91 11.26 3.38
N ASN A 28 13.77 11.84 3.74
CA ASN A 28 13.32 12.05 5.14
C ASN A 28 14.35 12.70 6.09
N LYS A 29 15.27 13.52 5.58
CA LYS A 29 16.32 14.15 6.39
C LYS A 29 15.90 15.55 6.87
N THR A 30 15.17 16.29 6.04
CA THR A 30 14.80 17.68 6.31
C THR A 30 13.31 17.82 6.63
N PHE A 31 12.91 18.94 7.24
CA PHE A 31 11.52 19.25 7.55
C PHE A 31 10.64 19.28 6.28
N LEU A 32 11.19 19.78 5.17
CA LEU A 32 10.51 19.78 3.87
C LEU A 32 10.27 18.36 3.36
N ASP A 33 11.22 17.44 3.55
CA ASP A 33 11.06 16.04 3.14
C ASP A 33 9.94 15.36 3.94
N ARG A 34 9.84 15.67 5.24
CA ARG A 34 8.74 15.21 6.11
C ARG A 34 7.38 15.74 5.64
N LEU A 35 7.33 17.00 5.20
CA LEU A 35 6.11 17.59 4.65
C LEU A 35 5.71 16.94 3.32
N CYS A 36 6.65 16.76 2.40
CA CYS A 36 6.41 16.05 1.13
C CYS A 36 5.93 14.62 1.37
N ARG A 37 6.50 13.92 2.36
CA ARG A 37 6.04 12.58 2.77
C ARG A 37 4.59 12.62 3.27
N LYS A 38 4.24 13.54 4.17
CA LYS A 38 2.84 13.69 4.64
C LYS A 38 1.86 13.96 3.49
N MET A 39 2.24 14.80 2.54
CA MET A 39 1.40 15.11 1.38
C MET A 39 1.18 13.89 0.49
N ILE A 40 2.24 13.11 0.22
CA ILE A 40 2.14 11.88 -0.56
C ILE A 40 1.29 10.86 0.18
N THR A 41 1.57 10.60 1.45
CA THR A 41 0.76 9.68 2.26
C THR A 41 -0.71 10.08 2.26
N LYS A 42 -1.05 11.37 2.37
CA LYS A 42 -2.44 11.83 2.30
C LYS A 42 -3.07 11.62 0.92
N ALA A 43 -2.30 11.76 -0.15
CA ALA A 43 -2.79 11.61 -1.52
C ALA A 43 -2.90 10.13 -1.95
N THR A 44 -2.07 9.25 -1.39
CA THR A 44 -2.02 7.82 -1.73
C THR A 44 -2.67 6.92 -0.70
N ALA A 45 -2.98 7.42 0.51
CA ALA A 45 -3.73 6.66 1.49
C ALA A 45 -5.15 6.47 0.96
N VAL A 46 -5.45 5.24 0.60
CA VAL A 46 -6.81 4.78 0.33
C VAL A 46 -7.52 4.64 1.67
N ASP A 47 -8.80 5.00 1.70
CA ASP A 47 -9.66 4.72 2.86
C ASP A 47 -9.62 3.20 3.11
N PRO A 48 -9.24 2.72 4.30
CA PRO A 48 -9.15 1.29 4.60
C PRO A 48 -10.44 0.52 4.25
N THR A 49 -11.60 1.18 4.33
CA THR A 49 -12.90 0.60 3.99
C THR A 49 -13.14 0.42 2.49
N LYS A 50 -12.28 0.99 1.64
CA LYS A 50 -12.33 0.92 0.17
C LYS A 50 -11.08 0.26 -0.43
N ASP A 51 -10.20 -0.25 0.43
CA ASP A 51 -8.96 -0.90 0.02
C ASP A 51 -9.21 -2.40 -0.20
N PHE A 52 -9.37 -2.79 -1.47
CA PHE A 52 -9.57 -4.19 -1.89
C PHE A 52 -8.45 -5.13 -1.42
N MET A 53 -7.26 -4.60 -1.11
CA MET A 53 -6.14 -5.40 -0.58
C MET A 53 -6.18 -5.59 0.95
N ARG A 54 -7.14 -4.95 1.65
CA ARG A 54 -7.38 -5.09 3.09
C ARG A 54 -8.81 -5.55 3.37
N ASP A 55 -9.31 -6.48 2.54
CA ASP A 55 -10.51 -7.23 2.90
C ASP A 55 -10.24 -8.00 4.21
N ASP A 56 -11.27 -8.13 5.07
CA ASP A 56 -11.19 -8.85 6.35
C ASP A 56 -10.58 -10.26 6.22
N PHE A 57 -10.64 -10.84 5.01
CA PHE A 57 -10.03 -12.12 4.68
C PHE A 57 -8.50 -12.12 4.72
N VAL A 58 -7.85 -11.02 4.33
CA VAL A 58 -6.38 -10.88 4.31
C VAL A 58 -5.85 -10.57 5.72
N ASP A 59 -6.57 -9.72 6.46
CA ASP A 59 -6.17 -9.36 7.83
C ASP A 59 -6.40 -10.51 8.84
N ASN A 60 -7.32 -11.45 8.55
CA ASN A 60 -7.55 -12.67 9.35
C ASN A 60 -6.88 -13.93 8.80
N ASP A 61 -6.06 -13.82 7.75
CA ASP A 61 -5.23 -14.94 7.30
C ASP A 61 -4.14 -15.17 8.35
N GLN A 62 -4.40 -16.10 9.28
CA GLN A 62 -3.44 -16.49 10.33
C GLN A 62 -2.25 -17.29 9.78
N GLY A 63 -2.17 -17.43 8.45
CA GLY A 63 -1.18 -18.25 7.80
C GLY A 63 -1.43 -19.72 8.09
N PHE A 64 -0.52 -20.53 7.58
CA PHE A 64 -0.60 -21.98 7.66
C PHE A 64 0.23 -22.49 8.83
N ASP A 65 -0.36 -23.28 9.73
CA ASP A 65 0.35 -23.91 10.86
C ASP A 65 1.21 -25.10 10.36
N PRO A 66 2.55 -24.97 10.31
CA PRO A 66 3.42 -26.04 9.83
C PRO A 66 3.32 -27.30 10.70
N ASP A 67 2.97 -27.16 11.99
CA ASP A 67 2.85 -28.29 12.90
C ASP A 67 1.54 -29.07 12.63
N GLU A 68 0.49 -28.41 12.15
CA GLU A 68 -0.72 -29.09 11.67
C GLU A 68 -0.44 -29.93 10.41
N LEU A 69 0.33 -29.40 9.45
CA LEU A 69 0.71 -30.15 8.25
C LEU A 69 1.53 -31.38 8.55
N ASP A 70 2.52 -31.22 9.43
CA ASP A 70 3.43 -32.30 9.80
C ASP A 70 2.65 -33.42 10.50
N ARG A 71 1.66 -33.08 11.35
CA ARG A 71 0.72 -34.04 11.93
C ARG A 71 -0.10 -34.79 10.87
N TYR A 72 -0.68 -34.08 9.89
CA TYR A 72 -1.39 -34.73 8.79
C TYR A 72 -0.48 -35.58 7.90
N GLN A 73 0.73 -35.13 7.59
CA GLN A 73 1.70 -35.88 6.79
C GLN A 73 2.21 -37.14 7.50
N ARG A 74 2.26 -37.12 8.83
CA ARG A 74 2.54 -38.29 9.68
C ARG A 74 1.34 -39.24 9.84
N GLY A 75 0.19 -38.89 9.26
CA GLY A 75 -1.01 -39.72 9.25
C GLY A 75 -1.85 -39.63 10.53
N GLU A 76 -1.66 -38.61 11.35
CA GLU A 76 -2.53 -38.35 12.49
C GLU A 76 -3.88 -37.81 11.99
N THR A 77 -4.97 -38.51 12.30
CA THR A 77 -6.32 -38.01 12.01
C THR A 77 -6.60 -36.83 12.93
N ALA A 78 -6.69 -35.62 12.39
CA ALA A 78 -7.13 -34.47 13.14
C ALA A 78 -8.45 -34.79 13.85
N VAL A 79 -8.43 -34.75 15.18
CA VAL A 79 -9.64 -34.80 15.97
C VAL A 79 -10.32 -33.46 15.74
N VAL A 80 -11.29 -33.44 14.81
CA VAL A 80 -12.22 -32.33 14.65
C VAL A 80 -13.05 -32.27 15.94
N GLY A 81 -12.51 -31.58 16.94
CA GLY A 81 -13.21 -31.26 18.17
C GLY A 81 -14.30 -30.23 17.85
N GLN A 82 -15.54 -30.69 17.85
CA GLN A 82 -16.71 -29.82 17.97
C GLN A 82 -16.54 -28.90 19.19
N GLN A 83 -16.59 -27.59 18.96
CA GLN A 83 -17.11 -26.60 19.90
C GLN A 83 -17.51 -25.35 19.14
#